data_AF-K9UG08-F1
#
_entry.id   AF-K9UG08-F1
#
_cell.length_a   1.000
_cell.length_b   1.000
_cell.length_c   1.000
_cell.angle_alpha   90.00
_cell.angle_beta   90.00
_cell.angle_gamma   90.00
#
_symmetry.space_group_name_H-M   'P 1'
#
loop_
_entity.id
_entity.type
_entity.pdbx_description
1 polymer ?
#
loop_
_entity_poly.entity_id
_entity_poly.type
_entity_poly.pdbx_seq_one_letter_code
_entity_poly.pdbx_strand_id
1 'polypeptide(L)'
;MTFSKSNLNLLPESLFTELTADQAQMLEGGKRVTILEIKCNKTLDPDLADELFLVIGGQSFNQNKTFSMRAGTVLSQPGISKVFNGGTVVTLVSPNGSTGTKSLSFVVATNNINQTVSLRRGGGDYTVKFKVTDN
;
A
#
# COMPACT_ATOMS: atom_id res chain seq x y z
N MET A 1 -7.68 -0.65 -61.15
CA MET A 1 -8.64 -0.84 -60.04
C MET A 1 -8.08 -0.10 -58.84
N THR A 2 -8.76 0.95 -58.42
CA THR A 2 -8.38 1.84 -57.30
C THR A 2 -8.80 1.17 -56.00
N PHE A 3 -7.86 0.91 -55.09
CA PHE A 3 -8.19 0.42 -53.75
C PHE A 3 -8.76 1.59 -52.93
N SER A 4 -10.04 1.49 -52.55
CA SER A 4 -10.73 2.47 -51.73
C SER A 4 -10.29 2.38 -50.27
N LYS A 5 -9.75 3.48 -49.73
CA LYS A 5 -9.48 3.70 -48.31
C LYS A 5 -10.80 3.86 -47.55
N SER A 6 -11.47 2.79 -47.16
CA SER A 6 -12.60 2.89 -46.22
C SER A 6 -12.95 1.51 -45.69
N ASN A 7 -12.31 1.07 -44.61
CA ASN A 7 -12.82 0.00 -43.72
C ASN A 7 -12.14 -0.01 -42.33
N LEU A 8 -11.42 1.05 -41.95
CA LEU A 8 -10.90 1.19 -40.57
C LEU A 8 -11.95 1.71 -39.58
N ASN A 9 -13.17 2.00 -40.04
CA ASN A 9 -14.23 2.65 -39.26
C ASN A 9 -15.25 1.65 -38.65
N LEU A 10 -14.92 0.36 -38.61
CA LEU A 10 -15.81 -0.72 -38.17
C LEU A 10 -15.39 -1.39 -36.86
N LEU A 11 -14.35 -0.88 -36.19
CA LEU A 11 -14.05 -1.30 -34.84
C LEU A 11 -14.88 -0.41 -33.90
N PRO A 12 -15.86 -0.97 -33.16
CA PRO A 12 -16.61 -0.18 -32.20
C PRO A 12 -15.65 0.39 -31.17
N GLU A 13 -15.82 1.68 -30.82
CA GLU A 13 -14.98 2.39 -29.84
C GLU A 13 -14.94 1.68 -28.47
N SER A 14 -15.90 0.78 -28.20
CA SER A 14 -15.92 -0.14 -27.07
C SER A 14 -14.82 -1.20 -27.07
N LEU A 15 -14.01 -1.32 -28.14
CA LEU A 15 -12.77 -2.11 -28.15
C LEU A 15 -11.57 -1.32 -27.59
N PHE A 16 -11.68 0.00 -27.52
CA PHE A 16 -10.74 0.87 -26.82
C PHE A 16 -11.29 1.21 -25.43
N THR A 17 -11.80 0.20 -24.72
CA THR A 17 -12.11 0.35 -23.31
C THR A 17 -10.83 0.81 -22.63
N GLU A 18 -10.80 2.08 -22.26
CA GLU A 18 -9.72 2.70 -21.53
C GLU A 18 -9.51 1.84 -20.28
N LEU A 19 -8.44 1.03 -20.28
CA LEU A 19 -8.10 0.25 -19.12
C LEU A 19 -7.95 1.26 -17.98
N THR A 20 -8.81 1.13 -16.97
CA THR A 20 -8.63 1.93 -15.75
C THR A 20 -7.19 1.77 -15.28
N ALA A 21 -6.58 2.82 -14.73
CA ALA A 21 -5.15 2.82 -14.38
C ALA A 21 -4.74 1.57 -13.56
N ASP A 22 -5.65 1.06 -12.72
CA ASP A 22 -5.46 -0.17 -11.96
C ASP A 22 -5.43 -1.44 -12.83
N GLN A 23 -6.28 -1.54 -13.86
CA GLN A 23 -6.29 -2.66 -14.82
C GLN A 23 -5.11 -2.62 -15.80
N ALA A 24 -4.66 -1.43 -16.20
CA ALA A 24 -3.44 -1.28 -16.99
C ALA A 24 -2.19 -1.72 -16.19
N GLN A 25 -2.12 -1.35 -14.90
CA GLN A 25 -1.02 -1.76 -14.01
C GLN A 25 -0.97 -3.27 -13.77
N MET A 26 -2.12 -3.96 -13.78
CA MET A 26 -2.16 -5.43 -13.68
C MET A 26 -1.58 -6.13 -14.92
N LEU A 27 -1.65 -5.50 -16.10
CA LEU A 27 -1.17 -6.05 -17.38
C LEU A 27 0.29 -5.68 -17.69
N GLU A 28 0.84 -4.61 -17.09
CA GLU A 28 2.20 -4.10 -17.38
C GLU A 28 3.35 -4.76 -16.58
N GLY A 29 3.09 -5.76 -15.74
CA GLY A 29 4.17 -6.48 -15.05
C GLY A 29 4.80 -5.71 -13.88
N GLY A 30 3.95 -5.08 -13.06
CA GLY A 30 4.36 -4.35 -11.86
C GLY A 30 4.85 -5.23 -10.71
N LYS A 31 5.32 -4.57 -9.65
CA LYS A 31 5.69 -5.22 -8.39
C LYS A 31 4.53 -5.17 -7.41
N ARG A 32 4.38 -6.20 -6.58
CA ARG A 32 3.40 -6.24 -5.49
C ARG A 32 4.12 -6.14 -4.17
N VAL A 33 3.79 -5.13 -3.37
CA VAL A 33 4.19 -5.07 -1.96
C VAL A 33 3.10 -5.72 -1.12
N THR A 34 3.49 -6.61 -0.22
CA THR A 34 2.60 -7.28 0.73
C THR A 34 3.12 -7.03 2.14
N ILE A 35 2.28 -6.43 2.99
CA ILE A 35 2.59 -6.26 4.40
C ILE A 35 2.35 -7.60 5.10
N LEU A 36 3.40 -8.15 5.68
CA LEU A 36 3.38 -9.45 6.35
C LEU A 36 3.12 -9.32 7.84
N GLU A 37 3.65 -8.28 8.46
CA GLU A 37 3.54 -8.07 9.90
C GLU A 37 3.69 -6.60 10.25
N ILE A 38 2.92 -6.14 11.23
CA ILE A 38 3.16 -4.88 11.93
C ILE A 38 3.28 -5.19 13.42
N LYS A 39 4.41 -4.88 14.02
CA LYS A 39 4.65 -5.01 15.45
C LYS A 39 4.75 -3.61 16.07
N CYS A 40 4.00 -3.37 17.13
CA CYS A 40 4.19 -2.19 17.97
C CYS A 40 5.22 -2.51 19.05
N ASN A 41 6.38 -1.86 18.99
CA ASN A 41 7.42 -1.99 20.00
C ASN A 41 7.15 -1.05 21.18
N LYS A 42 6.65 0.16 20.89
CA LYS A 42 6.31 1.18 21.88
C LYS A 42 5.21 2.09 21.32
N THR A 43 4.21 2.40 22.12
CA THR A 43 3.23 3.46 21.85
C THR A 43 3.69 4.77 22.50
N LEU A 44 3.15 5.91 22.05
CA LEU A 44 3.45 7.20 22.69
C LEU A 44 3.03 7.20 24.16
N ASP A 45 1.84 6.67 24.44
CA ASP A 45 1.33 6.44 25.78
C ASP A 45 1.32 4.92 26.04
N PRO A 46 2.08 4.41 27.02
CA PRO A 46 2.18 2.98 27.30
C PRO A 46 0.86 2.35 27.77
N ASP A 47 -0.08 3.16 28.28
CA ASP A 47 -1.37 2.69 28.79
C ASP A 47 -2.47 2.73 27.73
N LEU A 48 -2.24 3.44 26.61
CA LEU A 48 -3.19 3.58 25.52
C LEU A 48 -2.78 2.79 24.27
N ALA A 49 -3.78 2.36 23.53
CA ALA A 49 -3.58 1.78 22.21
C ALA A 49 -3.58 2.87 21.15
N ASP A 50 -2.63 2.77 20.22
CA ASP A 50 -2.66 3.55 18.99
C ASP A 50 -3.60 2.90 17.99
N GLU A 51 -4.52 3.68 17.42
CA GLU A 51 -5.32 3.24 16.29
C GLU A 51 -4.61 3.60 14.99
N LEU A 52 -4.37 2.61 14.14
CA LEU A 52 -3.60 2.81 12.90
C LEU A 52 -4.30 2.23 11.70
N PHE A 53 -4.15 2.89 10.56
CA PHE A 53 -4.47 2.32 9.25
C PHE A 53 -3.27 2.47 8.31
N LEU A 54 -3.29 1.77 7.19
CA LEU A 54 -2.19 1.77 6.23
C LEU A 54 -2.56 2.61 5.01
N VAL A 55 -1.60 3.33 4.47
CA VAL A 55 -1.67 3.95 3.16
C VAL A 55 -0.51 3.43 2.33
N ILE A 56 -0.79 2.85 1.16
CA ILE A 56 0.24 2.36 0.24
C ILE A 56 0.07 3.07 -1.10
N GLY A 57 1.09 3.81 -1.53
CA GLY A 57 1.05 4.58 -2.78
C GLY A 57 -0.22 5.42 -2.92
N GLY A 58 -0.61 6.14 -1.86
CA GLY A 58 -1.79 7.00 -1.81
C GLY A 58 -3.15 6.30 -1.57
N GLN A 59 -3.22 4.97 -1.56
CA GLN A 59 -4.46 4.25 -1.28
C GLN A 59 -4.54 3.84 0.18
N SER A 60 -5.64 4.22 0.85
CA SER A 60 -5.93 3.82 2.22
C SER A 60 -6.47 2.39 2.30
N PHE A 61 -5.96 1.64 3.26
CA PHE A 61 -6.39 0.30 3.62
C PHE A 61 -6.83 0.32 5.08
N ASN A 62 -8.01 -0.21 5.35
CA ASN A 62 -8.59 -0.31 6.69
C ASN A 62 -8.82 1.04 7.41
N GLN A 63 -9.03 2.13 6.67
CA GLN A 63 -9.32 3.44 7.25
C GLN A 63 -10.59 3.44 8.14
N ASN A 64 -11.61 2.65 7.78
CA ASN A 64 -12.85 2.51 8.55
C ASN A 64 -12.79 1.38 9.61
N LYS A 65 -11.66 0.67 9.69
CA LYS A 65 -11.42 -0.47 10.59
C LYS A 65 -9.97 -0.47 11.04
N THR A 66 -9.59 0.57 11.77
CA THR A 66 -8.23 0.77 12.27
C THR A 66 -7.76 -0.42 13.10
N PHE A 67 -6.47 -0.67 13.08
CA PHE A 67 -5.79 -1.62 13.93
C PHE A 67 -5.52 -0.97 15.27
N SER A 68 -5.97 -1.59 16.36
CA SER A 68 -5.62 -1.17 17.71
C SER A 68 -4.29 -1.82 18.12
N MET A 69 -3.28 -1.00 18.36
CA MET A 69 -1.90 -1.44 18.61
C MET A 69 -1.42 -0.93 19.96
N ARG A 70 -1.09 -1.83 20.89
CA ARG A 70 -0.41 -1.52 22.17
C ARG A 70 1.04 -2.00 22.11
N ALA A 71 1.87 -1.55 23.05
CA ALA A 71 3.23 -2.08 23.17
C ALA A 71 3.21 -3.61 23.26
N GLY A 72 3.97 -4.28 22.39
CA GLY A 72 4.01 -5.75 22.26
C GLY A 72 2.98 -6.35 21.31
N THR A 73 1.97 -5.60 20.86
CA THR A 73 0.98 -6.10 19.89
C THR A 73 1.65 -6.40 18.55
N VAL A 74 1.37 -7.59 18.01
CA VAL A 74 1.80 -8.02 16.68
C VAL A 74 0.56 -8.30 15.85
N LEU A 75 0.45 -7.60 14.72
CA LEU A 75 -0.53 -7.86 13.70
C LEU A 75 0.13 -8.67 12.59
N SER A 76 -0.05 -9.99 12.62
CA SER A 76 0.44 -10.91 11.60
C SER A 76 -0.54 -11.01 10.44
N GLN A 77 -0.01 -11.06 9.22
CA GLN A 77 -0.75 -11.20 7.96
C GLN A 77 -1.95 -10.25 7.83
N PRO A 78 -1.73 -8.92 7.84
CA PRO A 78 -2.82 -7.96 7.71
C PRO A 78 -3.60 -8.08 6.38
N GLY A 79 -3.15 -8.91 5.43
CA GLY A 79 -3.79 -9.11 4.13
C GLY A 79 -3.69 -7.91 3.20
N ILE A 80 -2.90 -6.90 3.58
CA ILE A 80 -2.76 -5.65 2.84
C ILE A 80 -1.64 -5.80 1.81
N SER A 81 -2.01 -5.64 0.54
CA SER A 81 -1.06 -5.62 -0.56
C SER A 81 -1.49 -4.62 -1.63
N LYS A 82 -0.52 -4.11 -2.38
CA LYS A 82 -0.78 -3.21 -3.51
C LYS A 82 0.25 -3.44 -4.62
N VAL A 83 -0.19 -3.35 -5.86
CA VAL A 83 0.66 -3.35 -7.05
C VAL A 83 1.19 -1.93 -7.29
N PHE A 84 2.46 -1.80 -7.65
CA PHE A 84 3.11 -0.53 -7.90
C PHE A 84 4.17 -0.68 -9.00
N ASN A 85 4.34 0.38 -9.79
CA ASN A 85 5.37 0.52 -10.82
C ASN A 85 6.40 1.55 -10.33
N GLY A 86 7.67 1.17 -10.25
CA GLY A 86 8.73 2.02 -9.68
C GLY A 86 8.75 1.99 -8.15
N GLY A 87 9.04 3.11 -7.48
CA GLY A 87 9.01 3.17 -6.01
C GLY A 87 7.59 3.40 -5.49
N THR A 88 7.27 2.87 -4.29
CA THR A 88 6.04 3.22 -3.57
C THR A 88 6.35 3.62 -2.13
N VAL A 89 5.42 4.32 -1.50
CA VAL A 89 5.53 4.71 -0.08
C VAL A 89 4.46 3.97 0.70
N VAL A 90 4.89 3.30 1.77
CA VAL A 90 4.01 2.70 2.77
C VAL A 90 3.99 3.62 3.98
N THR A 91 2.80 3.97 4.45
CA THR A 91 2.60 4.86 5.60
C THR A 91 1.63 4.25 6.60
N LEU A 92 2.03 4.17 7.87
CA LEU A 92 1.12 3.98 8.99
C LEU A 92 0.55 5.34 9.39
N VAL A 93 -0.76 5.45 9.44
CA VAL A 93 -1.48 6.70 9.73
C VAL A 93 -2.37 6.48 10.93
N SER A 94 -2.32 7.38 11.91
CA SER A 94 -3.33 7.49 12.94
C SER A 94 -4.51 8.32 12.41
N PRO A 95 -5.77 7.87 12.57
CA PRO A 95 -6.91 8.69 12.23
C PRO A 95 -6.89 9.98 13.07
N ASN A 96 -7.17 11.13 12.44
CA ASN A 96 -7.18 12.43 13.09
C ASN A 96 -7.98 12.37 14.41
N GLY A 97 -7.30 12.50 15.55
CA GLY A 97 -7.89 12.39 16.88
C GLY A 97 -7.25 11.31 17.78
N SER A 98 -6.52 10.33 17.23
CA SER A 98 -5.69 9.42 18.03
C SER A 98 -4.38 10.12 18.44
N THR A 99 -4.01 9.92 19.70
CA THR A 99 -2.92 10.59 20.39
C THR A 99 -1.56 10.41 19.71
N GLY A 100 -1.16 11.38 18.88
CA GLY A 100 0.26 11.71 18.63
C GLY A 100 0.96 11.08 17.43
N THR A 101 0.46 9.99 16.83
CA THR A 101 1.15 9.32 15.70
C THR A 101 0.73 9.90 14.34
N LYS A 102 1.16 11.14 14.02
CA LYS A 102 0.71 11.87 12.80
C LYS A 102 0.85 11.08 11.49
N SER A 103 1.96 10.36 11.31
CA SER A 103 2.20 9.41 10.23
C SER A 103 3.63 8.90 10.28
N LEU A 104 3.83 7.62 9.94
CA LEU A 104 5.13 6.95 9.86
C LEU A 104 5.27 6.29 8.49
N SER A 105 6.24 6.74 7.69
CA SER A 105 6.39 6.30 6.31
C SER A 105 7.74 5.67 6.02
N PHE A 106 7.78 4.74 5.07
CA PHE A 106 9.01 4.25 4.44
C PHE A 106 8.81 4.04 2.94
N VAL A 107 9.91 4.15 2.21
CA VAL A 107 9.94 3.91 0.76
C VAL A 107 10.23 2.44 0.49
N VAL A 108 9.48 1.87 -0.44
CA VAL A 108 9.64 0.52 -0.96
C VAL A 108 10.11 0.62 -2.40
N ALA A 109 11.25 0.01 -2.69
CA ALA A 109 11.79 -0.11 -4.04
C ALA A 109 11.21 -1.33 -4.78
N THR A 110 11.47 -1.43 -6.09
CA THR A 110 10.99 -2.52 -6.96
C THR A 110 11.70 -3.86 -6.76
N ASN A 111 12.74 -3.93 -5.93
CA ASN A 111 13.51 -5.15 -5.78
C ASN A 111 12.66 -6.23 -5.09
N ASN A 112 12.72 -7.47 -5.61
CA ASN A 112 12.09 -8.61 -4.96
C ASN A 112 12.81 -8.90 -3.64
N ILE A 113 12.23 -8.47 -2.52
CA ILE A 113 12.86 -8.57 -1.20
C ILE A 113 11.85 -9.01 -0.14
N ASN A 114 12.38 -9.54 0.95
CA ASN A 114 11.68 -9.63 2.22
C ASN A 114 12.46 -8.78 3.22
N GLN A 115 11.83 -7.73 3.74
CA GLN A 115 12.53 -6.74 4.57
C GLN A 115 11.69 -6.37 5.78
N THR A 116 12.41 -6.05 6.84
CA THR A 116 11.87 -5.51 8.08
C THR A 116 12.39 -4.09 8.25
N VAL A 117 11.49 -3.14 8.48
CA VAL A 117 11.83 -1.73 8.70
C VAL A 117 11.26 -1.28 10.04
N SER A 118 12.07 -0.55 10.80
CA SER A 118 11.62 0.10 12.04
C SER A 118 11.30 1.57 11.77
N LEU A 119 10.14 2.00 12.25
CA LEU A 119 9.57 3.32 12.06
C LEU A 119 9.39 3.97 13.43
N ARG A 120 9.96 5.15 13.62
CA ARG A 120 9.92 5.88 14.89
C ARG A 120 9.59 7.34 14.68
N ARG A 121 8.58 7.84 15.38
CA ARG A 121 8.22 9.27 15.39
C ARG A 121 7.28 9.57 16.55
N GLY A 122 7.53 10.68 17.23
CA GLY A 122 6.59 11.22 18.21
C GLY A 122 6.21 10.24 19.33
N GLY A 123 7.16 9.42 19.80
CA GLY A 123 6.97 8.48 20.91
C GLY A 123 6.61 7.04 20.51
N GLY A 124 6.01 6.83 19.33
CA GLY A 124 5.71 5.50 18.79
C GLY A 124 6.91 4.85 18.08
N ASP A 125 7.06 3.54 18.26
CA ASP A 125 8.05 2.67 17.59
C ASP A 125 7.34 1.43 17.05
N TYR A 126 7.39 1.26 15.72
CA TYR A 126 6.78 0.14 15.03
C TYR A 126 7.79 -0.56 14.14
N THR A 127 7.68 -1.87 14.06
CA THR A 127 8.41 -2.68 13.09
C THR A 127 7.42 -3.20 12.05
N VAL A 128 7.71 -2.96 10.78
CA VAL A 128 6.89 -3.44 9.65
C VAL A 128 7.71 -4.43 8.85
N LYS A 129 7.20 -5.66 8.72
CA LYS A 129 7.76 -6.68 7.82
C LYS A 129 6.94 -6.72 6.55
N PHE A 130 7.62 -6.66 5.41
CA PHE A 130 6.96 -6.69 4.10
C PHE A 130 7.74 -7.54 3.10
N LYS A 131 7.04 -7.97 2.06
CA LYS A 131 7.62 -8.65 0.91
C LYS A 131 7.26 -7.90 -0.37
N VAL A 132 8.21 -7.80 -1.28
CA VAL A 132 7.99 -7.36 -2.65
C VAL A 132 8.18 -8.57 -3.57
N THR A 133 7.21 -8.80 -4.45
CA THR A 133 7.27 -9.83 -5.50
C THR A 133 6.86 -9.25 -6.84
N ASP A 134 7.09 -10.00 -7.90
CA ASP A 134 6.35 -9.81 -9.15
C ASP A 134 4.84 -9.98 -8.87
N ASN A 135 4.01 -9.20 -9.58
CA ASN A 135 2.55 -9.29 -9.50
C ASN A 135 2.00 -10.51 -10.23
#